data_AF-A0ABD6EL53-F1
#
_entry.id   AF-A0ABD6EL53-F1
#
_cell.length_a   1.000
_cell.length_b   1.000
_cell.length_c   1.000
_cell.angle_alpha   90.00
_cell.angle_beta   90.00
_cell.angle_gamma   90.00
#
_symmetry.space_group_name_H-M   'P 1'
#
loop_
_entity.id
_entity.type
_entity.pdbx_description
1 polymer ?
#
loop_
_entity_poly.entity_id
_entity_poly.type
_entity_poly.pdbx_seq_one_letter_code
_entity_poly.pdbx_strand_id
1 'polypeptide(L)'
;MSLRIHRCEDLPTKSPIPSHKISGERVYKFDNLSDQFEGRFVYISLSTNGLVFYWKQPEKATESIYVDEIIDVFVGCCIDTTKQKDVQKRVDAHVRRIFADSFTVAACTINSCFFTMMVGTDSVNPSPLIFLTDTDESAKAWVTKLRRLSMRLSRDCITSGCFYYWERLFTKVVCTCGDSGFTANDIVDALFPVKNKEDRKDIENSLRSLDIFEDGKAVGPLDVDNDLIFKCYWSILERTEVKNIYKEKYGFLEYSKCAVSLRPVFCFFIYY
;
A
#
# COMPACT_ATOMS: atom_id res chain seq x y z
N MET A 1 -18.19 11.10 35.65
CA MET A 1 -18.39 11.23 34.18
C MET A 1 -19.06 9.97 33.69
N SER A 2 -20.27 10.08 33.14
CA SER A 2 -21.03 8.94 32.60
C SER A 2 -20.53 8.65 31.18
N LEU A 3 -19.84 7.51 31.00
CA LEU A 3 -19.42 7.02 29.69
C LEU A 3 -20.66 6.48 28.96
N ARG A 4 -21.17 7.23 27.98
CA ARG A 4 -22.16 6.70 27.04
C ARG A 4 -21.50 5.66 26.16
N ILE A 5 -21.91 4.42 26.33
CA ILE A 5 -21.58 3.30 25.44
C ILE A 5 -22.28 3.56 24.12
N HIS A 6 -21.57 4.10 23.13
CA HIS A 6 -22.01 3.98 21.74
C HIS A 6 -21.82 2.53 21.35
N ARG A 7 -22.93 1.82 21.08
CA ARG A 7 -22.86 0.52 20.40
C ARG A 7 -22.05 0.74 19.13
N CYS A 8 -20.95 0.00 19.02
CA CYS A 8 -20.25 -0.18 17.77
C CYS A 8 -21.23 -0.92 16.87
N GLU A 9 -22.02 -0.19 16.10
CA GLU A 9 -22.82 -0.76 15.02
C GLU A 9 -21.87 -1.50 14.10
N ASP A 10 -22.28 -2.70 13.69
CA ASP A 10 -21.47 -3.71 13.01
C ASP A 10 -20.50 -3.08 12.01
N LEU A 11 -19.20 -3.14 12.32
CA LEU A 11 -18.15 -2.84 11.36
C LEU A 11 -18.48 -3.63 10.09
N PRO A 12 -18.57 -2.99 8.90
CA PRO A 12 -18.83 -3.73 7.69
C PRO A 12 -17.77 -4.81 7.58
N THR A 13 -18.21 -6.06 7.50
CA THR A 13 -17.38 -7.24 7.22
C THR A 13 -16.67 -6.99 5.89
N LYS A 14 -15.49 -6.36 5.97
CA LYS A 14 -14.64 -6.14 4.80
C LYS A 14 -14.25 -7.51 4.27
N SER A 15 -14.61 -7.72 3.02
CA SER A 15 -14.37 -8.95 2.25
C SER A 15 -12.90 -9.37 2.27
N PRO A 16 -12.61 -10.68 2.16
CA PRO A 16 -11.25 -11.19 2.01
C PRO A 16 -10.50 -10.46 0.88
N ILE A 17 -9.20 -10.24 1.07
CA ILE A 17 -8.32 -9.62 0.06
C ILE A 17 -8.30 -10.56 -1.16
N PRO A 18 -8.88 -10.20 -2.32
CA PRO A 18 -8.99 -11.11 -3.47
C PRO A 18 -7.65 -11.36 -4.19
N SER A 19 -7.55 -12.56 -4.78
CA SER A 19 -6.40 -13.11 -5.53
C SER A 19 -5.97 -12.32 -6.78
N HIS A 20 -4.66 -12.39 -7.09
CA HIS A 20 -3.92 -11.65 -8.13
C HIS A 20 -4.18 -12.08 -9.58
N LYS A 21 -5.40 -11.91 -10.08
CA LYS A 21 -5.54 -11.80 -11.54
C LYS A 21 -4.84 -10.49 -11.96
N ILE A 22 -4.10 -10.48 -13.07
CA ILE A 22 -3.57 -9.23 -13.68
C ILE A 22 -4.78 -8.38 -14.11
N SER A 23 -5.35 -7.69 -13.13
CA SER A 23 -6.45 -6.75 -13.24
C SER A 23 -5.82 -5.40 -13.01
N GLY A 24 -5.29 -4.85 -14.09
CA GLY A 24 -4.54 -3.61 -14.07
C GLY A 24 -4.41 -3.06 -15.47
N GLU A 25 -4.09 -1.79 -15.57
CA GLU A 25 -3.85 -1.15 -16.86
C GLU A 25 -2.39 -1.29 -17.24
N ARG A 26 -2.14 -1.68 -18.50
CA ARG A 26 -0.79 -1.68 -19.04
C ARG A 26 -0.39 -0.24 -19.34
N VAL A 27 0.69 0.21 -18.72
CA VAL A 27 1.24 1.56 -18.91
C VAL A 27 2.75 1.48 -19.09
N TYR A 28 3.36 2.55 -19.58
CA TYR A 28 4.82 2.68 -19.61
C TYR A 28 5.29 3.53 -18.43
N LYS A 29 6.07 2.94 -17.52
CA LYS A 29 6.70 3.62 -16.39
C LYS A 29 8.07 4.14 -16.82
N PHE A 30 8.35 5.40 -16.54
CA PHE A 30 9.70 5.97 -16.74
C PHE A 30 10.53 5.74 -15.48
N ASP A 31 11.73 5.19 -15.67
CA ASP A 31 12.71 4.97 -14.59
C ASP A 31 13.68 6.16 -14.48
N ASN A 32 14.01 6.81 -15.60
CA ASN A 32 14.80 8.04 -15.61
C ASN A 32 14.41 8.98 -16.77
N LEU A 33 14.11 10.24 -16.46
CA LEU A 33 13.78 11.29 -17.44
C LEU A 33 14.97 12.20 -17.83
N SER A 34 16.11 12.13 -17.14
CA SER A 34 17.19 13.10 -17.33
C SER A 34 17.91 12.95 -18.66
N ASP A 35 18.30 11.72 -19.06
CA ASP A 35 19.28 11.55 -20.14
C ASP A 35 18.97 10.46 -21.18
N GLN A 36 18.28 9.38 -20.82
CA GLN A 36 18.09 8.23 -21.73
C GLN A 36 16.63 7.85 -22.02
N PHE A 37 15.65 8.53 -21.39
CA PHE A 37 14.21 8.20 -21.47
C PHE A 37 13.94 6.71 -21.30
N GLU A 38 14.64 6.11 -20.34
CA GLU A 38 14.49 4.69 -20.05
C GLU A 38 13.24 4.45 -19.23
N GLY A 39 12.58 3.36 -19.56
CA GLY A 39 11.38 2.92 -18.89
C GLY A 39 11.00 1.53 -19.33
N ARG A 40 9.83 1.10 -18.87
CA ARG A 40 9.34 -0.24 -19.09
C ARG A 40 7.83 -0.31 -19.03
N PHE A 41 7.28 -1.27 -19.77
CA PHE A 41 5.88 -1.61 -19.62
C PHE A 41 5.63 -2.34 -18.31
N VAL A 42 4.64 -1.86 -17.58
CA VAL A 42 4.17 -2.43 -16.32
C VAL A 42 2.66 -2.47 -16.31
N TYR A 43 2.09 -3.32 -15.47
CA TYR A 43 0.67 -3.28 -15.15
C TYR A 43 0.48 -2.56 -13.82
N ILE A 44 -0.20 -1.41 -13.85
CA ILE A 44 -0.55 -0.64 -12.65
C ILE A 44 -1.91 -1.09 -12.10
N SER A 45 -2.03 -1.14 -10.79
CA SER A 45 -3.31 -1.41 -10.12
C SER A 45 -3.35 -0.84 -8.71
N LEU A 46 -4.52 -0.94 -8.08
CA LEU A 46 -4.76 -0.59 -6.69
C LEU A 46 -5.16 -1.84 -5.93
N SER A 47 -4.72 -1.95 -4.69
CA SER A 47 -5.24 -2.97 -3.78
C SER A 47 -6.76 -2.80 -3.61
N THR A 48 -7.45 -3.88 -3.27
CA THR A 48 -8.92 -3.88 -3.14
C THR A 48 -9.43 -2.92 -2.07
N ASN A 49 -8.67 -2.72 -1.00
CA ASN A 49 -8.96 -1.72 0.04
C ASN A 49 -8.45 -0.31 -0.30
N GLY A 50 -7.74 -0.14 -1.42
CA GLY A 50 -7.23 1.14 -1.92
C GLY A 50 -6.06 1.72 -1.13
N LEU A 51 -5.44 0.96 -0.23
CA LEU A 51 -4.31 1.44 0.59
C LEU A 51 -2.98 1.45 -0.16
N VAL A 52 -2.84 0.60 -1.19
CA VAL A 52 -1.58 0.39 -1.91
C VAL A 52 -1.80 0.56 -3.40
N PHE A 53 -0.99 1.41 -4.03
CA PHE A 53 -0.83 1.46 -5.49
C PHE A 53 0.42 0.68 -5.85
N TYR A 54 0.31 -0.25 -6.79
CA TYR A 54 1.40 -1.15 -7.15
C TYR A 54 1.51 -1.34 -8.65
N TRP A 55 2.69 -1.74 -9.08
CA TRP A 55 2.94 -2.06 -10.47
C TRP A 55 3.82 -3.29 -10.62
N LYS A 56 3.48 -4.11 -11.61
CA LYS A 56 4.14 -5.39 -11.87
C LYS A 56 4.67 -5.46 -13.29
N GLN A 57 5.89 -5.97 -13.42
CA GLN A 57 6.45 -6.45 -14.68
C GLN A 57 6.44 -7.98 -14.66
N PRO A 58 6.18 -8.67 -15.78
CA PRO A 58 6.40 -10.11 -15.86
C PRO A 58 7.80 -10.47 -15.37
N GLU A 59 7.90 -11.53 -14.55
CA GLU A 59 9.17 -12.08 -14.05
C GLU A 59 10.01 -11.16 -13.14
N LYS A 60 9.50 -9.99 -12.73
CA LYS A 60 10.15 -9.13 -11.72
C LYS A 60 9.30 -8.96 -10.47
N ALA A 61 9.96 -8.56 -9.39
CA ALA A 61 9.31 -8.18 -8.14
C ALA A 61 8.32 -7.04 -8.37
N THR A 62 7.17 -7.13 -7.70
CA THR A 62 6.17 -6.06 -7.68
C THR A 62 6.71 -4.88 -6.88
N GLU A 63 6.61 -3.68 -7.45
CA GLU A 63 6.91 -2.44 -6.75
C GLU A 63 5.59 -1.80 -6.28
N SER A 64 5.64 -1.04 -5.19
CA SER A 64 4.45 -0.44 -4.61
C SER A 64 4.73 0.79 -3.75
N ILE A 65 3.72 1.64 -3.63
CA ILE A 65 3.67 2.81 -2.74
C ILE A 65 2.35 2.81 -1.97
N TYR A 66 2.37 3.41 -0.79
CA TYR A 66 1.15 3.63 -0.04
C TYR A 66 0.40 4.85 -0.59
N VAL A 67 -0.91 4.72 -0.75
CA VAL A 67 -1.74 5.77 -1.38
C VAL A 67 -1.81 7.03 -0.52
N ASP A 68 -1.64 6.89 0.80
CA ASP A 68 -1.57 8.01 1.74
C ASP A 68 -0.21 8.74 1.77
N GLU A 69 0.81 8.23 1.05
CA GLU A 69 2.09 8.92 0.82
C GLU A 69 2.10 9.73 -0.48
N ILE A 70 0.99 9.74 -1.21
CA ILE A 70 0.80 10.56 -2.40
C ILE A 70 0.52 11.99 -1.96
N ILE A 71 1.40 12.91 -2.35
CA ILE A 71 1.29 14.35 -2.08
C ILE A 71 0.44 15.03 -3.15
N ASP A 72 0.67 14.72 -4.42
CA ASP A 72 -0.15 15.19 -5.53
C ASP A 72 -0.08 14.21 -6.73
N VAL A 73 -1.07 14.31 -7.62
CA VAL A 73 -1.14 13.57 -8.88
C VAL A 73 -1.68 14.50 -9.94
N PHE A 74 -1.05 14.61 -11.11
CA PHE A 74 -1.51 15.48 -12.19
C PHE A 74 -1.23 14.90 -13.57
N VAL A 75 -1.95 15.41 -14.58
CA VAL A 75 -1.72 15.06 -15.99
C VAL A 75 -0.51 15.85 -16.50
N GLY A 76 0.35 15.18 -17.26
CA GLY A 76 1.56 15.76 -17.84
C GLY A 76 2.85 15.21 -17.24
N CYS A 77 3.96 15.48 -17.93
CA CYS A 77 5.30 15.07 -17.53
C CYS A 77 6.02 16.23 -16.83
N CYS A 78 6.48 16.04 -15.58
CA CYS A 78 7.18 17.07 -14.82
C CYS A 78 8.66 17.13 -15.25
N ILE A 79 8.96 17.89 -16.31
CA ILE A 79 10.33 18.16 -16.75
C ILE A 79 10.66 19.62 -16.51
N ASP A 80 11.75 19.86 -15.78
CA ASP A 80 12.21 21.18 -15.36
C ASP A 80 12.50 22.15 -16.53
N THR A 81 12.26 23.43 -16.26
CA THR A 81 11.74 24.41 -17.21
C THR A 81 12.77 25.08 -18.14
N THR A 82 14.08 24.91 -17.94
CA THR A 82 15.08 25.64 -18.75
C THR A 82 15.52 24.92 -20.03
N LYS A 83 15.25 23.61 -20.19
CA LYS A 83 15.53 22.83 -21.42
C LYS A 83 14.26 22.22 -22.05
N GLN A 84 13.10 22.65 -21.58
CA GLN A 84 11.81 21.98 -21.73
C GLN A 84 11.41 21.72 -23.19
N LYS A 85 11.69 22.65 -24.13
CA LYS A 85 11.30 22.47 -25.54
C LYS A 85 12.11 21.38 -26.25
N ASP A 86 13.42 21.35 -26.03
CA ASP A 86 14.29 20.38 -26.70
C ASP A 86 14.19 19.00 -26.04
N VAL A 87 14.01 18.98 -24.72
CA VAL A 87 13.73 17.75 -23.98
C VAL A 87 12.36 17.19 -24.37
N GLN A 88 11.30 18.00 -24.42
CA GLN A 88 9.98 17.55 -24.86
C GLN A 88 10.00 17.03 -26.30
N LYS A 89 10.71 17.68 -27.23
CA LYS A 89 10.89 17.17 -28.60
C LYS A 89 11.59 15.81 -28.62
N ARG A 90 12.58 15.59 -27.75
CA ARG A 90 13.27 14.30 -27.61
C ARG A 90 12.36 13.23 -27.00
N VAL A 91 11.58 13.57 -25.98
CA VAL A 91 10.54 12.69 -25.41
C VAL A 91 9.54 12.31 -26.48
N ASP A 92 8.96 13.28 -27.17
CA ASP A 92 7.96 13.04 -28.21
C ASP A 92 8.53 12.17 -29.34
N ALA A 93 9.78 12.41 -29.76
CA ALA A 93 10.45 11.59 -30.77
C ALA A 93 10.77 10.17 -30.28
N HIS A 94 11.18 10.01 -29.02
CA HIS A 94 11.50 8.72 -28.42
C HIS A 94 10.23 7.89 -28.18
N VAL A 95 9.17 8.52 -27.67
CA VAL A 95 7.83 7.93 -27.53
C VAL A 95 7.33 7.53 -28.91
N ARG A 96 7.32 8.43 -29.91
CA ARG A 96 6.93 8.05 -31.28
C ARG A 96 7.72 6.87 -31.83
N ARG A 97 9.00 6.70 -31.45
CA ARG A 97 9.83 5.56 -31.87
C ARG A 97 9.49 4.26 -31.14
N ILE A 98 9.39 4.28 -29.82
CA ILE A 98 9.03 3.08 -29.02
C ILE A 98 7.62 2.60 -29.36
N PHE A 99 6.72 3.54 -29.61
CA PHE A 99 5.29 3.29 -29.70
C PHE A 99 4.75 3.35 -31.14
N ALA A 100 5.62 3.45 -32.15
CA ALA A 100 5.27 3.55 -33.58
C ALA A 100 4.30 2.46 -34.06
N ASP A 101 4.41 1.26 -33.49
CA ASP A 101 3.68 0.06 -33.93
C ASP A 101 2.62 -0.43 -32.94
N SER A 102 2.43 0.24 -31.79
CA SER A 102 1.63 -0.30 -30.68
C SER A 102 0.56 0.63 -30.10
N PHE A 103 0.53 1.91 -30.49
CA PHE A 103 -0.33 2.90 -29.84
C PHE A 103 -1.16 3.71 -30.85
N THR A 104 -2.46 3.83 -30.58
CA THR A 104 -3.42 4.67 -31.30
C THR A 104 -3.30 6.16 -30.91
N VAL A 105 -2.09 6.72 -30.86
CA VAL A 105 -1.85 8.14 -30.53
C VAL A 105 -1.93 9.01 -31.79
N ALA A 106 -2.91 8.72 -32.67
CA ALA A 106 -3.11 9.49 -33.88
C ALA A 106 -3.86 10.82 -33.63
N ALA A 107 -4.43 11.02 -32.42
CA ALA A 107 -5.30 12.17 -32.13
C ALA A 107 -4.95 13.00 -30.87
N CYS A 108 -4.27 12.44 -29.86
CA CYS A 108 -4.00 13.14 -28.59
C CYS A 108 -2.60 13.74 -28.54
N THR A 109 -2.44 14.93 -27.95
CA THR A 109 -1.12 15.47 -27.64
C THR A 109 -0.45 14.54 -26.62
N ILE A 110 0.70 13.96 -26.96
CA ILE A 110 1.40 12.94 -26.15
C ILE A 110 1.46 13.30 -24.64
N ASN A 111 1.61 14.58 -24.30
CA ASN A 111 1.64 15.07 -22.92
C ASN A 111 0.34 14.81 -22.12
N SER A 112 -0.85 14.78 -22.75
CA SER A 112 -2.11 14.52 -22.05
C SER A 112 -2.32 13.07 -21.65
N CYS A 113 -1.52 12.14 -22.20
CA CYS A 113 -1.53 10.72 -21.84
C CYS A 113 -0.57 10.40 -20.67
N PHE A 114 0.25 11.37 -20.23
CA PHE A 114 1.07 11.23 -19.05
C PHE A 114 0.25 11.50 -17.79
N PHE A 115 0.54 10.75 -16.74
CA PHE A 115 0.27 11.21 -15.38
C PHE A 115 1.51 11.08 -14.52
N THR A 116 1.71 12.09 -13.67
CA THR A 116 2.81 12.15 -12.71
C THR A 116 2.23 12.12 -11.31
N MET A 117 2.83 11.29 -10.46
CA MET A 117 2.50 11.16 -9.05
C MET A 117 3.71 11.61 -8.22
N MET A 118 3.49 12.57 -7.32
CA MET A 118 4.49 13.04 -6.38
C MET A 118 4.31 12.27 -5.08
N VAL A 119 5.30 11.45 -4.70
CA VAL A 119 5.26 10.61 -3.51
C VAL A 119 6.35 11.02 -2.53
N GLY A 120 6.05 11.01 -1.23
CA GLY A 120 7.05 11.36 -0.23
C GLY A 120 6.51 11.29 1.19
N THR A 121 7.41 11.07 2.13
CA THR A 121 7.11 11.16 3.58
C THR A 121 7.05 12.60 4.08
N ASP A 122 7.62 13.54 3.33
CA ASP A 122 7.52 14.97 3.58
C ASP A 122 7.20 15.72 2.28
N SER A 123 6.60 16.91 2.41
CA SER A 123 6.24 17.77 1.29
C SER A 123 7.43 18.57 0.73
N VAL A 124 8.62 18.43 1.31
CA VAL A 124 9.80 19.22 0.95
C VAL A 124 10.54 18.57 -0.22
N ASN A 125 10.69 17.24 -0.20
CA ASN A 125 11.42 16.49 -1.22
C ASN A 125 10.62 15.30 -1.79
N PRO A 126 9.47 15.54 -2.44
CA PRO A 126 8.72 14.47 -3.08
C PRO A 126 9.48 13.89 -4.27
N SER A 127 9.41 12.56 -4.43
CA SER A 127 9.93 11.84 -5.59
C SER A 127 8.84 11.70 -6.65
N PRO A 128 9.14 11.96 -7.93
CA PRO A 128 8.17 11.78 -9.00
C PRO A 128 8.12 10.32 -9.49
N LEU A 129 6.91 9.80 -9.71
CA LEU A 129 6.63 8.57 -10.44
C LEU A 129 5.80 8.90 -11.67
N ILE A 130 6.29 8.52 -12.85
CA ILE A 130 5.79 9.03 -14.13
C ILE A 130 5.38 7.86 -15.01
N PHE A 131 4.14 7.93 -15.48
CA PHE A 131 3.51 6.87 -16.27
C PHE A 131 2.89 7.46 -17.54
N LEU A 132 2.93 6.68 -18.61
CA LEU A 132 2.26 6.97 -19.87
C LEU A 132 1.20 5.91 -20.15
N THR A 133 -0.04 6.36 -20.33
CA THR A 133 -1.22 5.56 -20.64
C THR A 133 -1.55 5.58 -22.13
N ASP A 134 -2.43 4.69 -22.57
CA ASP A 134 -2.86 4.58 -23.98
C ASP A 134 -3.68 5.79 -24.46
N THR A 135 -4.40 6.47 -23.55
CA THR A 135 -5.36 7.53 -23.86
C THR A 135 -5.33 8.64 -22.81
N ASP A 136 -5.69 9.87 -23.19
CA ASP A 136 -5.77 10.96 -22.20
C ASP A 136 -6.96 10.78 -21.25
N GLU A 137 -8.04 10.10 -21.67
CA GLU A 137 -9.12 9.70 -20.79
C GLU A 137 -8.62 8.79 -19.66
N SER A 138 -7.75 7.82 -19.98
CA SER A 138 -7.15 6.95 -18.97
C SER A 138 -6.27 7.73 -17.99
N ALA A 139 -5.36 8.57 -18.49
CA ALA A 139 -4.51 9.41 -17.63
C ALA A 139 -5.37 10.25 -16.66
N LYS A 140 -6.43 10.90 -17.17
CA LYS A 140 -7.37 11.69 -16.36
C LYS A 140 -8.12 10.84 -15.34
N ALA A 141 -8.51 9.61 -15.71
CA ALA A 141 -9.20 8.68 -14.82
C ALA A 141 -8.29 8.25 -13.65
N TRP A 142 -7.02 7.91 -13.92
CA TRP A 142 -6.04 7.59 -12.88
C TRP A 142 -5.76 8.76 -11.95
N VAL A 143 -5.50 9.95 -12.50
CA VAL A 143 -5.30 11.18 -11.72
C VAL A 143 -6.48 11.42 -10.79
N THR A 144 -7.71 11.34 -11.32
CA THR A 144 -8.93 11.55 -10.53
C THR A 144 -9.08 10.50 -9.42
N LYS A 145 -8.82 9.23 -9.74
CA LYS A 145 -8.96 8.10 -8.80
C LYS A 145 -7.93 8.20 -7.67
N LEU A 146 -6.65 8.35 -8.00
CA LEU A 146 -5.56 8.40 -7.03
C LEU A 146 -5.67 9.64 -6.14
N ARG A 147 -5.95 10.82 -6.72
CA ARG A 147 -6.14 12.05 -5.93
C ARG A 147 -7.30 11.92 -4.95
N ARG A 148 -8.45 11.38 -5.38
CA ARG A 148 -9.60 11.15 -4.48
C ARG A 148 -9.28 10.19 -3.35
N LEU A 149 -8.59 9.08 -3.66
CA LEU A 149 -8.22 8.08 -2.65
C LEU A 149 -7.20 8.62 -1.66
N SER A 150 -6.12 9.26 -2.14
CA SER A 150 -5.10 9.90 -1.31
C SER A 150 -5.74 10.90 -0.34
N MET A 151 -6.53 11.86 -0.86
CA MET A 151 -7.18 12.86 0.01
C MET A 151 -8.11 12.24 1.06
N ARG A 152 -8.82 11.15 0.71
CA ARG A 152 -9.67 10.45 1.67
C ARG A 152 -8.82 9.79 2.76
N LEU A 153 -7.80 9.04 2.37
CA LEU A 153 -6.93 8.32 3.31
C LEU A 153 -6.14 9.28 4.20
N SER A 154 -5.65 10.42 3.69
CA SER A 154 -4.95 11.41 4.51
C SER A 154 -5.85 12.00 5.61
N ARG A 155 -7.17 12.10 5.37
CA ARG A 155 -8.15 12.53 6.39
C ARG A 155 -8.46 11.41 7.37
N ASP A 156 -8.73 10.21 6.85
CA ASP A 156 -9.14 9.07 7.67
C ASP A 156 -7.99 8.56 8.56
N CYS A 157 -6.74 8.66 8.10
CA CYS A 157 -5.52 8.23 8.80
C CYS A 157 -5.41 8.86 10.20
N ILE A 158 -5.79 10.13 10.35
CA ILE A 158 -5.79 10.84 11.64
C ILE A 158 -6.72 10.17 12.66
N THR A 159 -7.77 9.47 12.18
CA THR A 159 -8.82 8.85 13.00
C THR A 159 -8.77 7.33 13.05
N SER A 160 -7.86 6.67 12.33
CA SER A 160 -7.91 5.22 12.11
C SER A 160 -7.04 4.40 13.08
N GLY A 161 -6.29 5.06 13.96
CA GLY A 161 -5.52 4.42 15.04
C GLY A 161 -4.41 3.48 14.55
N CYS A 162 -3.84 2.69 15.47
CA CYS A 162 -2.71 1.82 15.16
C CYS A 162 -3.06 0.72 14.12
N PHE A 163 -4.29 0.20 14.17
CA PHE A 163 -4.71 -0.93 13.33
C PHE A 163 -4.65 -0.61 11.83
N TYR A 164 -4.94 0.64 11.45
CA TYR A 164 -4.79 1.11 10.08
C TYR A 164 -3.40 0.87 9.51
N TYR A 165 -2.35 1.17 10.28
CA TYR A 165 -0.97 0.97 9.83
C TYR A 165 -0.61 -0.50 9.66
N TRP A 166 -1.25 -1.38 10.43
CA TRP A 166 -1.12 -2.83 10.27
C TRP A 166 -1.87 -3.36 9.04
N GLU A 167 -3.11 -2.92 8.80
CA GLU A 167 -3.82 -3.21 7.54
C GLU A 167 -3.02 -2.72 6.33
N ARG A 168 -2.47 -1.51 6.40
CA ARG A 168 -1.61 -0.90 5.39
C ARG A 168 -0.38 -1.76 5.11
N LEU A 169 0.35 -2.17 6.15
CA LEU A 169 1.52 -3.05 6.06
C LEU A 169 1.18 -4.38 5.37
N PHE A 170 0.18 -5.10 5.89
CA PHE A 170 -0.21 -6.41 5.36
C PHE A 170 -0.70 -6.32 3.91
N THR A 171 -1.43 -5.26 3.57
CA THR A 171 -1.83 -5.01 2.19
C THR A 171 -0.62 -4.90 1.27
N LYS A 172 0.42 -4.18 1.69
CA LYS A 172 1.65 -4.04 0.91
C LYS A 172 2.36 -5.37 0.74
N VAL A 173 2.55 -6.13 1.82
CA VAL A 173 3.17 -7.46 1.80
C VAL A 173 2.44 -8.40 0.83
N VAL A 174 1.10 -8.46 0.92
CA VAL A 174 0.28 -9.27 0.01
C VAL A 174 0.43 -8.82 -1.45
N CYS A 175 0.47 -7.51 -1.71
CA CYS A 175 0.67 -6.96 -3.05
C CYS A 175 2.07 -7.29 -3.61
N THR A 176 3.11 -7.24 -2.77
CA THR A 176 4.50 -7.47 -3.19
C THR A 176 4.79 -8.93 -3.43
N CYS A 177 4.30 -9.82 -2.56
CA CYS A 177 4.62 -11.25 -2.63
C CYS A 177 3.72 -12.03 -3.60
N GLY A 178 2.60 -11.46 -4.07
CA GLY A 178 1.81 -12.09 -5.13
C GLY A 178 1.12 -13.38 -4.69
N ASP A 179 0.92 -14.31 -5.63
CA ASP A 179 0.24 -15.60 -5.40
C ASP A 179 1.11 -16.62 -4.65
N SER A 180 2.42 -16.41 -4.55
CA SER A 180 3.30 -17.29 -3.77
C SER A 180 3.08 -17.17 -2.26
N GLY A 181 2.23 -16.22 -1.83
CA GLY A 181 2.05 -15.92 -0.42
C GLY A 181 3.26 -15.21 0.18
N PHE A 182 3.21 -14.98 1.49
CA PHE A 182 4.26 -14.28 2.23
C PHE A 182 4.64 -15.05 3.49
N THR A 183 5.84 -14.81 4.00
CA THR A 183 6.41 -15.42 5.20
C THR A 183 6.52 -14.40 6.33
N ALA A 184 6.85 -14.88 7.53
CA ALA A 184 7.20 -13.99 8.65
C ALA A 184 8.33 -13.01 8.29
N ASN A 185 9.29 -13.44 7.47
CA ASN A 185 10.42 -12.61 7.05
C ASN A 185 9.97 -11.44 6.17
N ASP A 186 8.98 -11.65 5.30
CA ASP A 186 8.45 -10.57 4.45
C ASP A 186 7.78 -9.47 5.31
N ILE A 187 7.12 -9.85 6.41
CA ILE A 187 6.58 -8.88 7.38
C ILE A 187 7.71 -8.13 8.09
N VAL A 188 8.75 -8.85 8.56
CA VAL A 188 9.91 -8.25 9.24
C VAL A 188 10.63 -7.26 8.33
N ASP A 189 10.83 -7.62 7.06
CA ASP A 189 11.45 -6.77 6.05
C ASP A 189 10.62 -5.51 5.75
N ALA A 190 9.29 -5.65 5.77
CA ALA A 190 8.39 -4.52 5.58
C ALA A 190 8.32 -3.58 6.80
N LEU A 191 8.54 -4.10 8.02
CA LEU A 191 8.56 -3.30 9.26
C LEU A 191 9.89 -2.57 9.49
N PHE A 192 11.02 -3.24 9.26
CA PHE A 192 12.35 -2.70 9.60
C PHE A 192 13.31 -2.78 8.42
N PRO A 193 13.60 -1.66 7.73
CA PRO A 193 14.68 -1.62 6.76
C PRO A 193 16.04 -1.72 7.48
N VAL A 194 16.55 -2.96 7.58
CA VAL A 194 17.95 -3.43 7.71
C VAL A 194 18.78 -2.96 8.93
N LYS A 195 18.39 -1.94 9.69
CA LYS A 195 19.30 -1.27 10.64
C LYS A 195 19.35 -1.83 12.07
N ASN A 196 18.39 -2.66 12.51
CA ASN A 196 18.46 -3.30 13.83
C ASN A 196 18.33 -4.83 13.74
N LYS A 197 19.44 -5.55 13.95
CA LYS A 197 19.46 -7.02 13.84
C LYS A 197 18.81 -7.72 15.03
N GLU A 198 18.85 -7.12 16.22
CA GLU A 198 18.28 -7.71 17.44
C GLU A 198 16.76 -7.64 17.38
N ASP A 199 16.19 -6.45 17.18
CA ASP A 199 14.72 -6.27 17.02
C ASP A 199 14.16 -7.16 15.91
N ARG A 200 14.87 -7.28 14.78
CA ARG A 200 14.44 -8.13 13.68
C ARG A 200 14.34 -9.60 14.09
N LYS A 201 15.30 -10.10 14.87
CA LYS A 201 15.29 -11.48 15.35
C LYS A 201 14.17 -11.72 16.36
N ASP A 202 13.93 -10.77 17.27
CA ASP A 202 12.89 -10.88 18.29
C ASP A 202 11.48 -10.87 17.67
N ILE A 203 11.27 -10.02 16.67
CA ILE A 203 10.02 -9.97 15.90
C ILE A 203 9.83 -11.24 15.07
N GLU A 204 10.88 -11.72 14.42
CA GLU A 204 10.83 -12.98 13.67
C GLU A 204 10.46 -14.14 14.59
N ASN A 205 11.07 -14.25 15.77
CA ASN A 205 10.74 -15.27 16.76
C ASN A 205 9.28 -15.16 17.23
N SER A 206 8.82 -13.94 17.47
CA SER A 206 7.43 -13.67 17.87
C SER A 206 6.45 -14.14 16.80
N LEU A 207 6.67 -13.75 15.55
CA LEU A 207 5.82 -14.18 14.42
C LEU A 207 5.85 -15.70 14.22
N ARG A 208 7.03 -16.33 14.31
CA ARG A 208 7.19 -17.79 14.18
C ARG A 208 6.49 -18.59 15.28
N SER A 209 6.14 -17.95 16.40
CA SER A 209 5.34 -18.60 17.45
C SER A 209 3.86 -18.76 17.09
N LEU A 210 3.40 -18.09 16.03
CA LEU A 210 2.06 -18.27 15.50
C LEU A 210 2.01 -19.48 14.58
N ASP A 211 1.05 -20.39 14.80
CA ASP A 211 0.85 -21.63 14.02
C ASP A 211 0.84 -21.41 12.50
N ILE A 212 0.39 -20.23 12.04
CA ILE A 212 0.30 -19.88 10.62
C ILE A 212 1.68 -19.67 9.96
N PHE A 213 2.70 -19.34 10.73
CA PHE A 213 4.09 -19.16 10.27
C PHE A 213 5.01 -20.31 10.69
N GLU A 214 4.46 -21.36 11.29
CA GLU A 214 5.21 -22.56 11.68
C GLU A 214 5.89 -23.18 10.44
N ASP A 215 7.11 -23.68 10.62
CA ASP A 215 7.96 -24.26 9.57
C ASP A 215 8.32 -23.33 8.41
N GLY A 216 8.11 -22.01 8.52
CA GLY A 216 8.39 -21.07 7.43
C GLY A 216 7.45 -21.21 6.24
N LYS A 217 6.25 -21.76 6.46
CA LYS A 217 5.20 -21.84 5.42
C LYS A 217 4.81 -20.44 4.96
N ALA A 218 4.56 -20.32 3.65
CA ALA A 218 4.02 -19.12 3.07
C ALA A 218 2.50 -19.05 3.31
N VAL A 219 2.03 -17.90 3.75
CA VAL A 219 0.61 -17.60 3.98
C VAL A 219 0.01 -17.04 2.71
N GLY A 220 -1.11 -17.60 2.26
CA GLY A 220 -1.78 -17.17 1.04
C GLY A 220 -2.40 -15.77 1.18
N PRO A 221 -2.52 -15.00 0.09
CA PRO A 221 -3.21 -13.70 0.08
C PRO A 221 -4.65 -13.75 0.63
N LEU A 222 -5.35 -14.87 0.37
CA LEU A 222 -6.74 -15.07 0.77
C LEU A 222 -6.90 -15.37 2.27
N ASP A 223 -5.82 -15.79 2.93
CA ASP A 223 -5.81 -16.14 4.36
C ASP A 223 -5.56 -14.91 5.25
N VAL A 224 -5.35 -13.74 4.64
CA VAL A 224 -5.14 -12.48 5.36
C VAL A 224 -6.48 -11.84 5.70
N ASP A 225 -6.83 -11.93 6.98
CA ASP A 225 -7.96 -11.24 7.59
C ASP A 225 -7.53 -10.38 8.78
N ASN A 226 -8.50 -9.66 9.35
CA ASN A 226 -8.26 -8.79 10.50
C ASN A 226 -7.82 -9.56 11.75
N ASP A 227 -8.21 -10.83 11.89
CA ASP A 227 -7.82 -11.65 13.04
C ASP A 227 -6.34 -12.04 12.94
N LEU A 228 -5.85 -12.40 11.75
CA LEU A 228 -4.43 -12.63 11.50
C LEU A 228 -3.60 -11.37 11.76
N ILE A 229 -4.02 -10.24 11.20
CA ILE A 229 -3.33 -8.95 11.39
C ILE A 229 -3.23 -8.63 12.88
N PHE A 230 -4.34 -8.81 13.63
CA PHE A 230 -4.36 -8.58 15.06
C PHE A 230 -3.48 -9.55 15.85
N LYS A 231 -3.47 -10.83 15.50
CA LYS A 231 -2.56 -11.83 16.11
C LYS A 231 -1.10 -11.44 15.93
N CYS A 232 -0.71 -10.97 14.74
CA CYS A 232 0.64 -10.52 14.45
C CYS A 232 1.00 -9.27 15.28
N TYR A 233 0.12 -8.26 15.29
CA TYR A 233 0.26 -7.06 16.13
C TYR A 233 0.49 -7.42 17.60
N TRP A 234 -0.35 -8.30 18.13
CA TRP A 234 -0.31 -8.69 19.53
C TRP A 234 0.94 -9.48 19.89
N SER A 235 1.33 -10.41 19.01
CA SER A 235 2.53 -11.21 19.19
C SER A 235 3.79 -10.36 19.20
N ILE A 236 3.83 -9.28 18.42
CA ILE A 236 5.02 -8.43 18.29
C ILE A 236 5.13 -7.42 19.44
N LEU A 237 4.02 -6.79 19.83
CA LEU A 237 4.07 -5.67 20.80
C LEU A 237 3.84 -6.10 22.25
N GLU A 238 3.38 -7.33 22.49
CA GLU A 238 3.18 -7.90 23.83
C GLU A 238 2.56 -6.90 24.84
N ARG A 239 1.45 -6.24 24.47
CA ARG A 239 0.83 -5.11 25.19
C ARG A 239 0.34 -5.47 26.61
N THR A 240 1.26 -5.71 27.54
CA THR A 240 1.00 -6.16 28.92
C THR A 240 0.19 -5.15 29.71
N GLU A 241 0.33 -3.87 29.40
CA GLU A 241 -0.47 -2.81 29.99
C GLU A 241 -1.95 -2.93 29.64
N VAL A 242 -2.31 -3.40 28.43
CA VAL A 242 -3.71 -3.68 28.08
C VAL A 242 -4.27 -4.85 28.91
N LYS A 243 -3.44 -5.88 29.16
CA LYS A 243 -3.80 -6.97 30.08
C LYS A 243 -4.09 -6.42 31.49
N ASN A 244 -3.26 -5.50 31.97
CA ASN A 244 -3.43 -4.89 33.29
C ASN A 244 -4.69 -4.02 33.39
N ILE A 245 -4.95 -3.16 32.41
CA ILE A 245 -6.13 -2.29 32.40
C ILE A 245 -7.43 -3.10 32.41
N TYR A 246 -7.50 -4.18 31.65
CA TYR A 246 -8.69 -5.03 31.65
C TYR A 246 -8.84 -5.81 32.96
N LYS A 247 -7.73 -6.31 33.55
CA LYS A 247 -7.79 -6.94 34.88
C LYS A 247 -8.35 -5.96 35.93
N GLU A 248 -7.91 -4.71 35.86
CA GLU A 248 -8.41 -3.63 36.73
C GLU A 248 -9.90 -3.34 36.48
N LYS A 249 -10.33 -3.31 35.23
CA LYS A 249 -11.69 -2.91 34.84
C LYS A 249 -12.73 -4.03 34.92
N TYR A 250 -12.34 -5.28 34.72
CA TYR A 250 -13.25 -6.43 34.55
C TYR A 250 -12.93 -7.63 35.46
N GLY A 251 -11.86 -7.56 36.28
CA GLY A 251 -11.47 -8.63 37.20
C GLY A 251 -10.75 -9.83 36.55
N PHE A 252 -10.51 -10.88 37.36
CA PHE A 252 -9.71 -12.07 37.03
C PHE A 252 -10.47 -13.15 36.22
N LEU A 253 -11.29 -12.77 35.23
CA LEU A 253 -11.87 -13.77 34.32
C LEU A 253 -10.86 -14.12 33.21
N GLU A 254 -10.70 -15.43 32.94
CA GLU A 254 -9.74 -16.00 31.98
C GLU A 254 -9.74 -15.24 30.65
N TYR A 255 -8.70 -14.44 30.48
CA TYR A 255 -8.46 -13.56 29.33
C TYR A 255 -8.36 -14.33 27.99
N SER A 256 -8.02 -15.62 28.05
CA SER A 256 -7.77 -16.49 26.90
C SER A 256 -9.05 -16.87 26.13
N LYS A 257 -10.24 -16.83 26.74
CA LYS A 257 -11.50 -17.20 26.07
C LYS A 257 -12.25 -16.02 25.44
N CYS A 258 -11.91 -14.78 25.79
CA CYS A 258 -12.61 -13.59 25.31
C CYS A 258 -11.97 -12.88 24.11
N ALA A 259 -10.79 -13.31 23.64
CA ALA A 259 -10.10 -12.66 22.52
C ALA A 259 -10.93 -12.62 21.23
N VAL A 260 -11.82 -13.61 21.03
CA VAL A 260 -12.71 -13.68 19.86
C VAL A 260 -13.98 -12.81 20.03
N SER A 261 -14.40 -12.55 21.28
CA SER A 261 -15.62 -11.80 21.62
C SER A 261 -15.37 -10.30 21.91
N LEU A 262 -14.13 -9.86 22.04
CA LEU A 262 -13.75 -8.51 22.44
C LEU A 262 -13.43 -7.56 21.26
N ARG A 263 -13.78 -7.94 20.02
CA ARG A 263 -13.65 -7.08 18.83
C ARG A 263 -14.13 -5.63 19.06
N PRO A 264 -15.25 -5.36 19.77
CA PRO A 264 -15.68 -3.98 20.03
C PRO A 264 -14.89 -3.28 21.15
N VAL A 265 -14.32 -4.04 22.10
CA VAL A 265 -13.65 -3.47 23.30
C VAL A 265 -12.18 -3.15 23.02
N PHE A 266 -11.52 -3.91 22.14
CA PHE A 266 -10.13 -3.63 21.76
C PHE A 266 -10.00 -2.47 20.79
N CYS A 267 -11.03 -2.17 19.99
CA CYS A 267 -11.11 -0.88 19.29
C CYS A 267 -11.05 0.31 20.25
N PHE A 268 -11.36 0.19 21.55
CA PHE A 268 -11.20 1.32 22.47
C PHE A 268 -9.75 1.56 22.93
N PHE A 269 -8.87 0.55 22.89
CA PHE A 269 -7.48 0.67 23.35
C PHE A 269 -6.48 0.99 22.24
N ILE A 270 -6.94 1.00 20.98
CA ILE A 270 -6.17 1.44 19.81
C ILE A 270 -6.31 2.97 19.57
N TYR A 271 -7.17 3.63 20.37
CA TYR A 271 -7.53 5.05 20.24
C TYR A 271 -7.03 5.94 21.40
N TYR A 272 -6.13 5.43 22.25
CA TYR A 272 -5.43 6.21 23.27
C TYR A 272 -3.93 6.22 23.03
#